data_AF-A0A7Y6AFM5-F1
#
_entry.id   AF-A0A7Y6AFM5-F1
#
_cell.length_a   1.000
_cell.length_b   1.000
_cell.length_c   1.000
_cell.angle_alpha   90.00
_cell.angle_beta   90.00
_cell.angle_gamma   90.00
#
_symmetry.space_group_name_H-M   'P 1'
#
loop_
_entity.id
_entity.type
_entity.pdbx_description
1 polymer ?
#
loop_
_entity_poly.entity_id
_entity_poly.type
_entity_poly.pdbx_seq_one_letter_code
_entity_poly.pdbx_strand_id
1 'polypeptide(L)'
;MILLLSTSDTDLLSAKASDGDWRLANPARVAVADLPGLVEGTDLVVVRLLGGRRAWEDGLDALLAGPRPVVVVSGEQAADAALMELATVPAGVGAEAHAYLAQGGAANLTNLYRFLSDTLLLTGHGFDPPAEVPAWGRLERATRNPGAPGVGVLYYRAHHLAGNTAFVAALCDAIEDAGGRAVPIWCASLRGADPALFEALEDVDALLVTVLAAGGARPAEVSAGGDDEAWDVGALAGLDITVLQALSLTTSRAEWEAG
;
A
#
# COMPACT_ATOMS: atom_id res chain seq x y z
N MET A 1 17.67 14.12 -8.71
CA MET A 1 16.88 12.88 -8.85
C MET A 1 16.97 12.03 -7.58
N ILE A 2 15.86 11.50 -7.08
CA ILE A 2 15.81 10.62 -5.89
C ILE A 2 15.43 9.21 -6.31
N LEU A 3 16.15 8.19 -5.83
CA LEU A 3 15.78 6.78 -6.02
C LEU A 3 14.84 6.31 -4.90
N LEU A 4 13.64 5.85 -5.27
CA LEU A 4 12.73 5.14 -4.38
C LEU A 4 12.75 3.64 -4.70
N LEU A 5 13.19 2.86 -3.72
CA LEU A 5 13.15 1.42 -3.68
C LEU A 5 12.05 0.98 -2.71
N SER A 6 10.90 0.57 -3.23
CA SER A 6 9.79 0.10 -2.40
C SER A 6 9.33 -1.28 -2.81
N THR A 7 9.13 -2.14 -1.82
CA THR A 7 8.47 -3.45 -2.00
C THR A 7 6.97 -3.30 -2.32
N SER A 8 6.39 -2.12 -2.08
CA SER A 8 5.02 -1.75 -2.41
C SER A 8 4.95 -1.11 -3.81
N ASP A 9 4.38 -1.82 -4.77
CA ASP A 9 4.17 -1.29 -6.13
C ASP A 9 3.20 -0.09 -6.14
N THR A 10 2.32 0.01 -5.14
CA THR A 10 1.46 1.17 -4.95
C THR A 10 2.23 2.44 -4.57
N ASP A 11 3.35 2.32 -3.86
CA ASP A 11 4.24 3.47 -3.59
C ASP A 11 4.87 3.93 -4.89
N LEU A 12 5.36 2.98 -5.70
CA LEU A 12 6.00 3.28 -6.98
C LEU A 12 5.01 3.93 -7.96
N LEU A 13 3.77 3.45 -8.02
CA LEU A 13 2.71 4.07 -8.80
C LEU A 13 2.34 5.46 -8.29
N SER A 14 2.26 5.65 -6.96
CA SER A 14 2.00 6.96 -6.35
C SER A 14 3.12 7.96 -6.66
N ALA A 15 4.38 7.52 -6.58
CA ALA A 15 5.54 8.34 -6.93
C ALA A 15 5.56 8.68 -8.42
N LYS A 16 5.20 7.73 -9.29
CA LYS A 16 5.06 7.97 -10.73
C LYS A 16 3.97 8.98 -11.07
N ALA A 17 2.89 9.01 -10.27
CA ALA A 17 1.80 9.97 -10.40
C ALA A 17 2.06 11.32 -9.69
N SER A 18 3.15 11.43 -8.93
CA SER A 18 3.53 12.63 -8.18
C SER A 18 4.37 13.61 -8.99
N ASP A 19 4.49 14.84 -8.49
CA ASP A 19 5.37 15.88 -8.99
C ASP A 19 6.74 15.80 -8.28
N GLY A 20 7.52 14.79 -8.65
CA GLY A 20 8.87 14.57 -8.13
C GLY A 20 9.74 13.83 -9.15
N ASP A 21 11.03 14.16 -9.19
CA ASP A 21 12.01 13.52 -10.06
C ASP A 21 12.50 12.21 -9.44
N TRP A 22 11.68 11.18 -9.60
CA TRP A 22 11.87 9.85 -9.04
C TRP A 22 12.48 8.87 -10.02
N ARG A 23 13.48 8.12 -9.56
CA ARG A 23 13.81 6.80 -10.11
C ARG A 23 13.17 5.73 -9.24
N LEU A 24 12.54 4.74 -9.86
CA LEU A 24 11.68 3.78 -9.16
C LEU A 24 12.14 2.36 -9.43
N ALA A 25 12.26 1.54 -8.40
CA ALA A 25 12.36 0.08 -8.57
C ALA A 25 11.78 -0.68 -7.37
N ASN A 26 11.38 -1.92 -7.60
CA ASN A 26 10.93 -2.81 -6.53
C ASN A 26 12.09 -3.75 -6.15
N PRO A 27 12.58 -3.72 -4.89
CA PRO A 27 13.66 -4.60 -4.42
C PRO A 27 13.45 -6.09 -4.71
N ALA A 28 12.21 -6.57 -4.71
CA ALA A 28 11.88 -7.97 -5.03
C ALA A 28 12.22 -8.37 -6.47
N ARG A 29 12.43 -7.39 -7.36
CA ARG A 29 12.73 -7.58 -8.79
C ARG A 29 14.08 -6.98 -9.19
N VAL A 30 14.92 -6.59 -8.22
CA VAL A 30 16.23 -5.98 -8.45
C VAL A 30 17.31 -6.90 -7.90
N ALA A 31 18.20 -7.36 -8.77
CA ALA A 31 19.41 -8.05 -8.32
C ALA A 31 20.40 -7.02 -7.75
N VAL A 32 21.15 -7.40 -6.70
CA VAL A 32 22.17 -6.53 -6.08
C VAL A 32 23.21 -6.06 -7.11
N ALA A 33 23.52 -6.90 -8.10
CA ALA A 33 24.45 -6.58 -9.19
C ALA A 33 23.97 -5.42 -10.08
N ASP A 34 22.66 -5.14 -10.13
CA ASP A 34 22.08 -4.07 -10.94
C ASP A 34 22.01 -2.73 -10.18
N LEU A 35 22.25 -2.74 -8.86
CA LEU A 35 22.20 -1.53 -8.03
C LEU A 35 23.12 -0.41 -8.51
N PRO A 36 24.37 -0.65 -8.95
CA PRO A 36 25.24 0.41 -9.47
C PRO A 36 24.57 1.26 -10.56
N GLY A 37 23.88 0.62 -11.53
CA GLY A 37 23.15 1.33 -12.58
C GLY A 37 21.91 2.06 -12.06
N LEU A 38 21.22 1.48 -11.07
CA LEU A 38 20.07 2.13 -10.43
C LEU A 38 20.44 3.35 -9.59
N VAL A 39 21.62 3.38 -8.95
CA VAL A 39 22.06 4.53 -8.16
C VAL A 39 22.79 5.59 -9.00
N GLU A 40 23.25 5.26 -10.21
CA GLU A 40 24.00 6.19 -11.05
C GLU A 40 23.19 7.46 -11.38
N GLY A 41 23.75 8.64 -11.06
CA GLY A 41 23.09 9.93 -11.28
C GLY A 41 21.95 10.25 -10.30
N THR A 42 21.76 9.47 -9.22
CA THR A 42 20.85 9.82 -8.13
C THR A 42 21.60 10.53 -7.01
N ASP A 43 20.91 11.41 -6.29
CA ASP A 43 21.49 12.21 -5.20
C ASP A 43 21.15 11.64 -3.82
N LEU A 44 20.08 10.85 -3.73
CA LEU A 44 19.51 10.29 -2.51
C LEU A 44 18.83 8.95 -2.80
N VAL A 45 18.82 8.04 -1.82
CA VAL A 45 18.08 6.78 -1.89
C VAL A 45 17.07 6.69 -0.74
N VAL A 46 15.85 6.27 -1.05
CA VAL A 46 14.79 5.93 -0.09
C VAL A 46 14.46 4.45 -0.26
N VAL A 47 14.53 3.71 0.83
CA VAL A 47 14.24 2.26 0.87
C VAL A 47 13.07 2.01 1.81
N ARG A 48 12.01 1.40 1.30
CA ARG A 48 10.81 1.01 2.05
C ARG A 48 10.54 -0.49 1.93
N LEU A 49 10.67 -1.21 3.04
CA LEU A 49 10.62 -2.68 3.07
C LEU A 49 9.52 -3.22 3.97
N LEU A 50 8.72 -4.14 3.44
CA LEU A 50 7.92 -5.06 4.25
C LEU A 50 8.80 -6.22 4.73
N GLY A 51 8.67 -6.60 6.01
CA GLY A 51 9.41 -7.73 6.60
C GLY A 51 10.79 -7.38 7.17
N GLY A 52 11.09 -6.10 7.36
CA GLY A 52 12.33 -5.65 8.01
C GLY A 52 13.58 -5.81 7.14
N ARG A 53 14.77 -5.65 7.77
CA ARG A 53 16.08 -5.73 7.09
C ARG A 53 16.29 -7.04 6.32
N ARG A 54 15.84 -8.16 6.90
CA ARG A 54 16.04 -9.51 6.33
C ARG A 54 15.36 -9.71 4.98
N ALA A 55 14.36 -8.89 4.65
CA ALA A 55 13.69 -8.96 3.36
C ALA A 55 14.64 -8.63 2.19
N TRP A 56 15.68 -7.83 2.42
CA TRP A 56 16.59 -7.38 1.37
C TRP A 56 17.96 -6.91 1.92
N GLU A 57 18.59 -7.77 2.70
CA GLU A 57 19.80 -7.44 3.48
C GLU A 57 21.00 -7.05 2.60
N ASP A 58 21.37 -7.88 1.62
CA ASP A 58 22.52 -7.63 0.75
C ASP A 58 22.37 -6.31 -0.05
N GLY A 59 21.14 -6.00 -0.47
CA GLY A 59 20.84 -4.76 -1.18
C GLY A 59 20.96 -3.53 -0.28
N LEU A 60 20.46 -3.62 0.96
CA LEU A 60 20.64 -2.57 1.96
C LEU A 60 22.12 -2.35 2.28
N ASP A 61 22.89 -3.40 2.54
CA ASP A 61 24.31 -3.29 2.86
C ASP A 61 25.10 -2.65 1.72
N ALA A 62 24.80 -3.00 0.47
CA ALA A 62 25.40 -2.37 -0.70
C ALA A 62 25.10 -0.86 -0.80
N LEU A 63 23.86 -0.44 -0.48
CA LEU A 63 23.48 0.96 -0.48
C LEU A 63 24.14 1.75 0.66
N LEU A 64 24.18 1.17 1.87
CA LEU A 64 24.73 1.78 3.07
C LEU A 64 26.26 1.90 3.02
N ALA A 65 26.94 1.01 2.29
CA ALA A 65 28.37 1.15 2.00
C ALA A 65 28.68 2.24 0.96
N GLY A 66 27.65 2.76 0.27
CA GLY A 66 27.78 3.79 -0.74
C GLY A 66 27.91 5.21 -0.15
N PRO A 67 28.27 6.20 -0.99
CA PRO A 67 28.45 7.59 -0.54
C PRO A 67 27.15 8.40 -0.44
N ARG A 68 26.03 7.86 -0.94
CA ARG A 68 24.74 8.58 -1.00
C ARG A 68 24.03 8.50 0.34
N PRO A 69 23.29 9.54 0.75
CA PRO A 69 22.42 9.40 1.89
C PRO A 69 21.32 8.35 1.60
N VAL A 70 20.98 7.56 2.62
CA VAL A 70 19.99 6.48 2.53
C VAL A 70 18.96 6.67 3.63
N VAL A 71 17.71 6.88 3.23
CA VAL A 71 16.53 6.81 4.11
C VAL A 71 16.05 5.36 4.11
N VAL A 72 15.88 4.76 5.29
CA VAL A 72 15.38 3.39 5.44
C VAL A 72 14.15 3.41 6.36
N VAL A 73 13.01 2.95 5.85
CA VAL A 73 11.72 2.99 6.57
C VAL A 73 10.93 1.70 6.39
N SER A 74 9.98 1.47 7.29
CA SER A 74 9.12 0.29 7.26
C SER A 74 8.02 0.42 6.20
N GLY A 75 7.69 -0.71 5.59
CA GLY A 75 6.49 -0.90 4.77
C GLY A 75 5.20 -1.02 5.59
N GLU A 76 5.31 -1.24 6.90
CA GLU A 76 4.17 -1.32 7.80
C GLU A 76 3.63 0.06 8.19
N GLN A 77 2.44 0.10 8.80
CA GLN A 77 1.90 1.33 9.37
C GLN A 77 2.77 1.84 10.53
N ALA A 78 3.16 0.92 11.42
CA ALA A 78 4.06 1.24 12.52
C ALA A 78 5.49 1.46 12.01
N ALA A 79 6.18 2.43 12.61
CA ALA A 79 7.60 2.62 12.39
C ALA A 79 8.39 1.43 12.95
N ASP A 80 9.44 1.03 12.24
CA ASP A 80 10.40 0.01 12.68
C ASP A 80 11.70 0.73 13.08
N ALA A 81 11.95 0.79 14.40
CA ALA A 81 13.12 1.46 14.94
C ALA A 81 14.44 0.81 14.45
N ALA A 82 14.47 -0.53 14.32
CA ALA A 82 15.66 -1.24 13.88
C ALA A 82 15.98 -0.95 12.40
N LEU A 83 14.96 -0.79 11.56
CA LEU A 83 15.15 -0.33 10.18
C LEU A 83 15.60 1.14 10.14
N MET A 84 14.97 2.01 10.92
CA MET A 84 15.31 3.45 10.93
C MET A 84 16.73 3.72 11.43
N GLU A 85 17.24 2.92 12.37
CA GLU A 85 18.63 2.99 12.85
C GLU A 85 19.67 2.71 11.75
N LEU A 86 19.30 2.03 10.67
CA LEU A 86 20.18 1.79 9.53
C LEU A 86 20.34 3.02 8.64
N ALA A 87 19.41 3.98 8.70
CA ALA A 87 19.43 5.14 7.82
C ALA A 87 20.67 5.99 8.07
N THR A 88 21.23 6.57 6.99
CA THR A 88 22.42 7.45 7.09
C THR A 88 22.03 8.93 7.20
N VAL A 89 20.74 9.21 7.45
CA VAL A 89 20.17 10.55 7.58
C VAL A 89 19.77 10.80 9.04
N PRO A 90 19.53 12.06 9.47
CA PRO A 90 19.02 12.33 10.80
C PRO A 90 17.69 11.59 11.06
N ALA A 91 17.50 11.09 12.28
CA ALA A 91 16.31 10.31 12.65
C ALA A 91 14.98 11.01 12.36
N GLY A 92 14.92 12.35 12.54
CA GLY A 92 13.74 13.15 12.20
C GLY A 92 13.39 13.11 10.71
N VAL A 93 14.38 13.00 9.83
CA VAL A 93 14.16 12.85 8.38
C VAL A 93 13.58 11.48 8.05
N GLY A 94 14.09 10.43 8.68
CA GLY A 94 13.53 9.08 8.53
C GLY A 94 12.10 8.98 9.04
N ALA A 95 11.81 9.57 10.20
CA ALA A 95 10.46 9.59 10.77
C ALA A 95 9.45 10.34 9.89
N GLU A 96 9.82 11.51 9.38
CA GLU A 96 8.96 12.30 8.49
C GLU A 96 8.74 11.58 7.15
N ALA A 97 9.79 10.99 6.58
CA ALA A 97 9.68 10.20 5.36
C ALA A 97 8.75 8.98 5.53
N HIS A 98 8.83 8.30 6.66
CA HIS A 98 7.91 7.22 7.02
C HIS A 98 6.47 7.73 7.09
N ALA A 99 6.23 8.90 7.69
CA ALA A 99 4.89 9.47 7.79
C ALA A 99 4.26 9.78 6.41
N TYR A 100 5.00 10.37 5.47
CA TYR A 100 4.50 10.57 4.09
C TYR A 100 4.16 9.23 3.41
N LEU A 101 5.05 8.23 3.53
CA LEU A 101 4.88 6.93 2.87
C LEU A 101 3.77 6.09 3.50
N ALA A 102 3.54 6.20 4.82
CA ALA A 102 2.44 5.56 5.52
C ALA A 102 1.08 6.14 5.10
N GLN A 103 1.02 7.47 4.90
CA GLN A 103 -0.19 8.10 4.35
C GLN A 103 -0.38 7.76 2.87
N GLY A 104 0.70 7.80 2.09
CA GLY A 104 0.73 7.42 0.68
C GLY A 104 -0.02 8.39 -0.23
N GLY A 105 -0.10 8.04 -1.52
CA GLY A 105 -0.76 8.85 -2.56
C GLY A 105 0.12 9.95 -3.16
N ALA A 106 -0.21 10.33 -4.40
CA ALA A 106 0.62 11.21 -5.22
C ALA A 106 0.97 12.54 -4.55
N ALA A 107 0.02 13.17 -3.84
CA ALA A 107 0.27 14.45 -3.16
C ALA A 107 1.30 14.32 -2.02
N ASN A 108 1.22 13.25 -1.22
CA ASN A 108 2.21 12.98 -0.18
C ASN A 108 3.57 12.62 -0.78
N LEU A 109 3.61 11.90 -1.91
CA LEU A 109 4.87 11.58 -2.60
C LEU A 109 5.51 12.83 -3.24
N THR A 110 4.71 13.80 -3.71
CA THR A 110 5.22 15.12 -4.13
C THR A 110 5.88 15.84 -2.96
N ASN A 111 5.19 15.94 -1.83
CA ASN A 111 5.73 16.63 -0.66
C ASN A 111 6.91 15.88 -0.03
N LEU A 112 6.93 14.55 -0.06
CA LEU A 112 8.08 13.75 0.32
C LEU A 112 9.30 14.07 -0.53
N TYR A 113 9.15 14.12 -1.85
CA TYR A 113 10.24 14.49 -2.75
C TYR A 113 10.83 15.86 -2.36
N ARG A 114 9.95 16.85 -2.20
CA ARG A 114 10.34 18.24 -1.87
C ARG A 114 10.97 18.32 -0.48
N PHE A 115 10.41 17.64 0.50
CA PHE A 115 10.95 17.54 1.85
C PHE A 115 12.37 16.98 1.87
N LEU A 116 12.58 15.84 1.22
CA LEU A 116 13.89 15.20 1.16
C LEU A 116 14.90 16.04 0.38
N SER A 117 14.48 16.61 -0.75
CA SER A 117 15.31 17.49 -1.57
C SER A 117 15.74 18.73 -0.79
N ASP A 118 14.80 19.44 -0.16
CA ASP A 118 15.10 20.68 0.55
C ASP A 118 15.92 20.40 1.82
N THR A 119 15.64 19.30 2.53
CA THR A 119 16.28 18.99 3.81
C THR A 119 17.68 18.40 3.64
N LEU A 120 17.89 17.52 2.65
CA LEU A 120 19.14 16.79 2.48
C LEU A 120 20.03 17.34 1.35
N LEU A 121 19.42 17.92 0.31
CA LEU A 121 20.13 18.46 -0.85
C LEU A 121 20.15 19.99 -0.87
N LEU A 122 19.54 20.64 0.14
CA LEU A 122 19.50 22.10 0.31
C LEU A 122 18.90 22.84 -0.90
N THR A 123 17.88 22.24 -1.52
CA THR A 123 17.05 22.91 -2.52
C THR A 123 16.03 23.85 -1.85
N GLY A 124 15.06 24.36 -2.62
CA GLY A 124 14.05 25.29 -2.10
C GLY A 124 12.69 25.16 -2.79
N HIS A 125 12.19 23.94 -2.92
CA HIS A 125 10.87 23.68 -3.50
C HIS A 125 9.71 24.12 -2.57
N GLY A 126 9.90 24.03 -1.26
CA GLY A 126 8.85 24.13 -0.26
C GLY A 126 7.99 22.86 -0.21
N PHE A 127 7.64 22.41 0.99
CA PHE A 127 6.85 21.21 1.21
C PHE A 127 5.80 21.43 2.30
N ASP A 128 4.64 20.81 2.14
CA ASP A 128 3.60 20.72 3.15
C ASP A 128 3.77 19.42 3.97
N PRO A 129 3.43 19.41 5.27
CA PRO A 129 3.53 18.20 6.10
C PRO A 129 2.70 17.02 5.56
N PRO A 130 2.97 15.77 5.99
CA PRO A 130 2.21 14.60 5.59
C PRO A 130 0.70 14.82 5.77
N ALA A 131 -0.02 14.77 4.65
CA ALA A 131 -1.47 14.91 4.65
C ALA A 131 -2.11 13.58 5.05
N GLU A 132 -2.92 13.61 6.09
CA GLU A 132 -3.72 12.46 6.49
C GLU A 132 -4.75 12.16 5.38
N VAL A 133 -4.77 10.90 4.97
CA VAL A 133 -5.74 10.41 3.99
C VAL A 133 -6.71 9.49 4.72
N PRO A 134 -8.04 9.56 4.45
CA PRO A 134 -9.02 8.77 5.18
C PRO A 134 -8.66 7.27 5.22
N ALA A 135 -8.99 6.60 6.32
CA ALA A 135 -8.70 5.17 6.47
C ALA A 135 -9.53 4.31 5.51
N TRP A 136 -10.69 4.79 5.09
CA TRP A 136 -11.59 4.15 4.14
C TRP A 136 -12.40 5.19 3.37
N GLY A 137 -13.06 4.76 2.31
CA GLY A 137 -14.00 5.57 1.55
C GLY A 137 -14.65 4.82 0.40
N ARG A 138 -15.54 5.50 -0.31
CA ARG A 138 -16.22 4.97 -1.50
C ARG A 138 -15.52 5.50 -2.76
N LEU A 139 -15.46 4.66 -3.80
CA LEU A 139 -15.10 5.14 -5.14
C LEU A 139 -16.37 5.60 -5.83
N GLU A 140 -16.49 6.91 -6.06
CA GLU A 140 -17.66 7.48 -6.73
C GLU A 140 -17.82 6.91 -8.14
N ARG A 141 -19.02 6.40 -8.41
CA ARG A 141 -19.39 5.79 -9.70
C ARG A 141 -20.88 5.99 -9.95
N ALA A 142 -21.24 6.32 -11.18
CA ALA A 142 -22.64 6.29 -11.61
C ALA A 142 -23.11 4.82 -11.72
N THR A 143 -24.11 4.44 -10.91
CA THR A 143 -24.71 3.10 -10.98
C THR A 143 -25.57 2.95 -12.24
N ARG A 144 -25.42 1.83 -12.94
CA ARG A 144 -26.29 1.47 -14.08
C ARG A 144 -27.63 0.85 -13.64
N ASN A 145 -27.67 0.27 -12.45
CA ASN A 145 -28.81 -0.50 -11.94
C ASN A 145 -29.30 0.07 -10.59
N PRO A 146 -29.91 1.26 -10.57
CA PRO A 146 -30.49 1.78 -9.33
C PRO A 146 -31.60 0.85 -8.83
N GLY A 147 -31.55 0.48 -7.54
CA GLY A 147 -32.54 -0.41 -6.89
C GLY A 147 -32.26 -1.92 -7.03
N ALA A 148 -31.22 -2.32 -7.75
CA ALA A 148 -30.74 -3.71 -7.75
C ALA A 148 -30.00 -4.05 -6.44
N PRO A 149 -29.85 -5.36 -6.11
CA PRO A 149 -29.07 -5.81 -4.98
C PRO A 149 -27.65 -5.22 -4.99
N GLY A 150 -27.23 -4.67 -3.86
CA GLY A 150 -25.90 -4.08 -3.68
C GLY A 150 -24.84 -5.16 -3.56
N VAL A 151 -23.77 -5.04 -4.35
CA VAL A 151 -22.58 -5.89 -4.21
C VAL A 151 -21.39 -5.00 -3.89
N GLY A 152 -20.92 -5.08 -2.65
CA GLY A 152 -19.72 -4.40 -2.20
C GLY A 152 -18.48 -4.95 -2.89
N VAL A 153 -17.57 -4.07 -3.31
CA VAL A 153 -16.22 -4.46 -3.78
C VAL A 153 -15.22 -3.79 -2.87
N LEU A 154 -14.67 -4.54 -1.93
CA LEU A 154 -13.71 -4.06 -0.94
C LEU A 154 -12.28 -4.31 -1.39
N TYR A 155 -11.50 -3.24 -1.52
CA TYR A 155 -10.11 -3.29 -1.98
C TYR A 155 -9.17 -2.41 -1.14
N TYR A 156 -7.86 -2.61 -1.26
CA TYR A 156 -6.89 -1.84 -0.48
C TYR A 156 -6.88 -0.36 -0.87
N ARG A 157 -6.90 0.53 0.14
CA ARG A 157 -6.67 1.97 0.04
C ARG A 157 -5.43 2.30 -0.79
N ALA A 158 -4.37 1.52 -0.66
CA ALA A 158 -3.13 1.72 -1.42
C ALA A 158 -3.35 1.70 -2.95
N HIS A 159 -4.24 0.83 -3.46
CA HIS A 159 -4.60 0.86 -4.89
C HIS A 159 -5.37 2.13 -5.27
N HIS A 160 -6.27 2.59 -4.40
CA HIS A 160 -7.02 3.83 -4.62
C HIS A 160 -6.08 5.03 -4.73
N LEU A 161 -5.16 5.18 -3.79
CA LEU A 161 -4.22 6.31 -3.73
C LEU A 161 -3.19 6.30 -4.86
N ALA A 162 -2.86 5.12 -5.36
CA ALA A 162 -2.00 4.93 -6.53
C ALA A 162 -2.74 5.16 -7.86
N GLY A 163 -4.06 5.38 -7.85
CA GLY A 163 -4.88 5.40 -9.07
C GLY A 163 -4.99 4.05 -9.77
N ASN A 164 -4.58 2.96 -9.11
CA ASN A 164 -4.60 1.60 -9.64
C ASN A 164 -5.97 0.94 -9.42
N THR A 165 -7.02 1.54 -9.96
CA THR A 165 -8.41 1.12 -9.72
C THR A 165 -9.06 0.43 -10.92
N ALA A 166 -8.30 0.17 -12.00
CA ALA A 166 -8.83 -0.43 -13.23
C ALA A 166 -9.44 -1.82 -13.00
N PHE A 167 -8.84 -2.65 -12.14
CA PHE A 167 -9.37 -3.98 -11.81
C PHE A 167 -10.68 -3.89 -11.01
N VAL A 168 -10.79 -2.90 -10.11
CA VAL A 168 -12.03 -2.61 -9.37
C VAL A 168 -13.11 -2.18 -10.35
N ALA A 169 -12.76 -1.30 -11.29
CA ALA A 169 -13.70 -0.83 -12.31
C ALA A 169 -14.28 -1.99 -13.12
N ALA A 170 -13.42 -2.91 -13.59
CA ALA A 170 -13.82 -4.11 -14.33
C ALA A 170 -14.71 -5.04 -13.51
N LEU A 171 -14.43 -5.22 -12.21
CA LEU A 171 -15.26 -6.05 -11.33
C LEU A 171 -16.64 -5.43 -11.11
N CYS A 172 -16.70 -4.10 -10.91
CA CYS A 172 -17.96 -3.37 -10.83
C CYS A 172 -18.77 -3.45 -12.13
N ASP A 173 -18.11 -3.35 -13.29
CA ASP A 173 -18.79 -3.52 -14.58
C ASP A 173 -19.40 -4.92 -14.70
N ALA A 174 -18.67 -5.96 -14.32
CA ALA A 174 -19.17 -7.34 -14.34
C ALA A 174 -20.35 -7.57 -13.39
N ILE A 175 -20.33 -6.95 -12.20
CA ILE A 175 -21.47 -6.98 -11.25
C ILE A 175 -22.72 -6.36 -11.90
N GLU A 176 -22.57 -5.19 -12.51
CA GLU A 176 -23.68 -4.47 -13.13
C GLU A 176 -24.21 -5.19 -14.37
N ASP A 177 -23.34 -5.82 -15.16
CA ASP A 177 -23.74 -6.66 -16.30
C ASP A 177 -24.50 -7.92 -15.84
N ALA A 178 -24.23 -8.40 -14.63
CA ALA A 178 -24.97 -9.48 -13.97
C ALA A 178 -26.28 -9.00 -13.30
N GLY A 179 -26.63 -7.72 -13.42
CA GLY A 179 -27.86 -7.15 -12.89
C GLY A 179 -27.78 -6.67 -11.44
N GLY A 180 -26.59 -6.64 -10.83
CA GLY A 180 -26.35 -6.08 -9.50
C GLY A 180 -26.06 -4.58 -9.52
N ARG A 181 -25.97 -3.97 -8.34
CA ARG A 181 -25.50 -2.60 -8.12
C ARG A 181 -24.13 -2.64 -7.45
N ALA A 182 -23.08 -2.28 -8.17
CA ALA A 182 -21.73 -2.30 -7.62
C ALA A 182 -21.50 -1.15 -6.62
N VAL A 183 -20.93 -1.46 -5.46
CA VAL A 183 -20.57 -0.49 -4.41
C VAL A 183 -19.08 -0.62 -4.08
N PRO A 184 -18.18 0.04 -4.83
CA PRO A 184 -16.75 -0.05 -4.59
C PRO A 184 -16.33 0.76 -3.36
N ILE A 185 -15.71 0.08 -2.41
CA ILE A 185 -15.24 0.62 -1.13
C ILE A 185 -13.75 0.29 -0.99
N TRP A 186 -12.97 1.24 -0.54
CA TRP A 186 -11.56 1.01 -0.24
C TRP A 186 -11.30 1.19 1.25
N CYS A 187 -10.38 0.41 1.81
CA CYS A 187 -9.96 0.52 3.21
C CYS A 187 -8.47 0.23 3.37
N ALA A 188 -7.84 0.81 4.39
CA ALA A 188 -6.45 0.50 4.74
C ALA A 188 -6.31 -0.93 5.25
N SER A 189 -7.23 -1.35 6.11
CA SER A 189 -7.24 -2.65 6.79
C SER A 189 -8.67 -2.98 7.21
N LEU A 190 -9.03 -4.27 7.20
CA LEU A 190 -10.23 -4.78 7.87
C LEU A 190 -9.99 -5.04 9.37
N ARG A 191 -8.75 -5.30 9.76
CA ARG A 191 -8.34 -5.47 11.16
C ARG A 191 -8.34 -4.13 11.86
N GLY A 192 -9.14 -3.99 12.91
CA GLY A 192 -9.28 -2.74 13.66
C GLY A 192 -9.82 -1.60 12.78
N ALA A 193 -10.66 -1.93 11.78
CA ALA A 193 -11.24 -0.94 10.90
C ALA A 193 -12.19 -0.01 11.67
N ASP A 194 -12.37 1.20 11.12
CA ASP A 194 -13.34 2.16 11.60
C ASP A 194 -14.77 1.55 11.59
N PRO A 195 -15.53 1.58 12.69
CA PRO A 195 -16.93 1.14 12.73
C PRO A 195 -17.78 1.70 11.58
N ALA A 196 -17.53 2.93 11.14
CA ALA A 196 -18.25 3.56 10.03
C ALA A 196 -18.04 2.85 8.68
N LEU A 197 -16.95 2.10 8.51
CA LEU A 197 -16.76 1.23 7.35
C LEU A 197 -17.82 0.11 7.35
N PHE A 198 -18.09 -0.50 8.49
CA PHE A 198 -19.05 -1.60 8.60
C PHE A 198 -20.48 -1.09 8.44
N GLU A 199 -20.81 0.07 9.00
CA GLU A 199 -22.09 0.75 8.75
C GLU A 199 -22.29 0.99 7.24
N ALA A 200 -21.25 1.41 6.53
CA ALA A 200 -21.30 1.60 5.07
C ALA A 200 -21.44 0.29 4.27
N LEU A 201 -21.18 -0.86 4.89
CA LEU A 201 -21.35 -2.20 4.32
C LEU A 201 -22.73 -2.80 4.62
N GLU A 202 -23.51 -2.24 5.54
CA GLU A 202 -24.90 -2.67 5.78
C GLU A 202 -25.81 -2.42 4.57
N ASP A 203 -25.42 -1.50 3.67
CA ASP A 203 -26.13 -1.14 2.44
C ASP A 203 -25.94 -2.15 1.27
N VAL A 204 -25.18 -3.23 1.49
CA VAL A 204 -24.90 -4.26 0.47
C VAL A 204 -25.45 -5.62 0.85
N ASP A 205 -25.86 -6.40 -0.14
CA ASP A 205 -26.41 -7.75 0.02
C ASP A 205 -25.34 -8.84 -0.08
N ALA A 206 -24.20 -8.53 -0.69
CA ALA A 206 -23.02 -9.40 -0.79
C ALA A 206 -21.73 -8.57 -0.86
N LEU A 207 -20.61 -9.17 -0.47
CA LEU A 207 -19.31 -8.51 -0.43
C LEU A 207 -18.25 -9.32 -1.16
N LEU A 208 -17.61 -8.71 -2.15
CA LEU A 208 -16.38 -9.20 -2.75
C LEU A 208 -15.19 -8.54 -2.06
N VAL A 209 -14.31 -9.34 -1.46
CA VAL A 209 -13.10 -8.86 -0.77
C VAL A 209 -11.86 -9.22 -1.58
N THR A 210 -11.06 -8.21 -1.94
CA THR A 210 -9.73 -8.42 -2.56
C THR A 210 -8.58 -8.17 -1.59
N VAL A 211 -8.90 -7.63 -0.42
CA VAL A 211 -7.97 -7.54 0.71
C VAL A 211 -7.77 -8.92 1.33
N LEU A 212 -6.68 -9.11 2.06
CA LEU A 212 -6.51 -10.33 2.88
C LEU A 212 -7.64 -10.38 3.91
N ALA A 213 -8.67 -11.17 3.62
CA ALA A 213 -9.75 -11.46 4.56
C ALA A 213 -9.38 -12.61 5.53
N ALA A 214 -8.33 -13.38 5.21
CA ALA A 214 -7.89 -14.55 5.94
C ALA A 214 -6.46 -14.39 6.50
N GLY A 215 -6.33 -14.53 7.83
CA GLY A 215 -5.10 -14.95 8.50
C GLY A 215 -4.28 -13.83 9.15
N GLY A 216 -4.13 -13.90 10.48
CA GLY A 216 -3.06 -13.20 11.18
C GLY A 216 -1.67 -13.66 10.71
N ALA A 217 -0.62 -12.96 11.13
CA ALA A 217 0.77 -13.26 10.78
C ALA A 217 1.26 -14.67 11.19
N ARG A 218 0.41 -15.48 11.86
CA ARG A 218 0.66 -16.86 12.26
C ARG A 218 -0.55 -17.76 11.95
N PRO A 219 -0.67 -18.28 10.71
CA PRO A 219 -1.70 -19.27 10.37
C PRO A 219 -1.60 -20.56 11.21
N ALA A 220 -0.42 -20.84 11.76
CA ALA A 220 -0.13 -22.03 12.55
C ALA A 220 -0.76 -22.04 13.96
N GLU A 221 -1.24 -20.91 14.47
CA GLU A 221 -1.84 -20.81 15.81
C GLU A 221 -3.38 -20.83 15.80
N VAL A 222 -3.99 -20.72 14.62
CA VAL A 222 -5.45 -20.85 14.43
C VAL A 222 -5.78 -22.34 14.25
N SER A 223 -5.58 -23.11 15.31
CA SER A 223 -6.13 -24.46 15.45
C SER A 223 -7.16 -24.47 16.58
N ALA A 224 -8.05 -25.48 16.61
CA ALA A 224 -9.08 -25.59 17.64
C ALA A 224 -8.47 -25.48 19.05
N GLY A 225 -8.73 -24.37 19.74
CA GLY A 225 -8.23 -24.07 21.09
C GLY A 225 -7.11 -23.00 21.18
N GLY A 226 -6.78 -22.31 20.08
CA GLY A 226 -5.87 -21.15 20.08
C GLY A 226 -6.56 -19.83 20.46
N ASP A 227 -5.74 -18.80 20.69
CA ASP A 227 -6.17 -17.45 21.09
C ASP A 227 -6.88 -16.74 19.92
N ASP A 228 -8.22 -16.77 19.94
CA ASP A 228 -9.11 -16.20 18.93
C ASP A 228 -9.12 -14.65 18.91
N GLU A 229 -8.40 -13.97 19.81
CA GLU A 229 -8.48 -12.51 20.00
C GLU A 229 -7.82 -11.65 18.88
N ALA A 230 -7.16 -12.27 17.90
CA ALA A 230 -6.51 -11.52 16.80
C ALA A 230 -7.41 -11.29 15.58
N TRP A 231 -8.69 -11.68 15.62
CA TRP A 231 -9.61 -11.55 14.49
C TRP A 231 -10.99 -11.14 14.98
N ASP A 232 -11.39 -9.90 14.71
CA ASP A 232 -12.81 -9.54 14.82
C ASP A 232 -13.53 -10.01 13.55
N VAL A 233 -13.75 -11.32 13.40
CA VAL A 233 -14.77 -11.78 12.46
C VAL A 233 -16.16 -11.41 12.90
N GLY A 234 -16.34 -11.01 14.17
CA GLY A 234 -17.61 -10.51 14.68
C GLY A 234 -18.15 -9.36 13.85
N ALA A 235 -17.30 -8.40 13.46
CA ALA A 235 -17.73 -7.25 12.67
C ALA A 235 -18.23 -7.63 11.26
N LEU A 236 -17.53 -8.51 10.53
CA LEU A 236 -18.00 -8.97 9.20
C LEU A 236 -19.14 -10.00 9.30
N ALA A 237 -19.10 -10.89 10.30
CA ALA A 237 -20.17 -11.85 10.54
C ALA A 237 -21.47 -11.18 10.99
N GLY A 238 -21.37 -10.05 11.71
CA GLY A 238 -22.51 -9.23 12.13
C GLY A 238 -23.28 -8.61 10.97
N LEU A 239 -22.69 -8.51 9.78
CA LEU A 239 -23.38 -8.05 8.58
C LEU A 239 -24.40 -9.07 8.04
N ASP A 240 -24.28 -10.36 8.40
CA ASP A 240 -25.15 -11.45 7.92
C ASP A 240 -25.30 -11.52 6.39
N ILE A 241 -24.22 -11.21 5.66
CA ILE A 241 -24.15 -11.24 4.19
C ILE A 241 -23.15 -12.26 3.67
N THR A 242 -23.28 -12.61 2.40
CA THR A 242 -22.31 -13.48 1.72
C THR A 242 -21.01 -12.71 1.45
N VAL A 243 -19.88 -13.21 1.97
CA VAL A 243 -18.54 -12.66 1.73
C VAL A 243 -17.75 -13.62 0.84
N LEU A 244 -17.25 -13.14 -0.30
CA LEU A 244 -16.49 -13.90 -1.28
C LEU A 244 -15.10 -13.30 -1.47
N GLN A 245 -14.05 -14.11 -1.35
CA GLN A 245 -12.70 -13.68 -1.69
C GLN A 245 -12.56 -13.59 -3.22
N ALA A 246 -12.38 -12.38 -3.73
CA ALA A 246 -11.99 -12.12 -5.11
C ALA A 246 -10.46 -12.06 -5.19
N LEU A 247 -9.86 -13.08 -5.82
CA LEU A 247 -8.41 -13.24 -5.88
C LEU A 247 -7.77 -12.18 -6.80
N SER A 248 -6.90 -11.36 -6.21
CA SER A 248 -6.00 -10.45 -6.92
C SER A 248 -4.58 -10.98 -6.81
N LEU A 249 -4.15 -11.76 -7.81
CA LEU A 249 -2.85 -12.42 -7.78
C LEU A 249 -1.70 -11.43 -7.95
N THR A 250 -0.58 -11.72 -7.29
CA THR A 250 0.68 -10.95 -7.41
C THR A 250 1.60 -11.48 -8.52
N THR A 251 1.18 -12.53 -9.22
CA THR A 251 1.85 -13.08 -10.41
C THR A 251 1.20 -12.54 -11.68
N SER A 252 1.93 -12.65 -12.79
CA SER A 252 1.37 -12.30 -14.09
C SER A 252 0.27 -13.30 -14.49
N ARG A 253 -0.66 -12.83 -15.32
CA ARG A 253 -1.68 -13.70 -15.91
C ARG A 253 -1.08 -14.87 -16.69
N ALA A 254 0.02 -14.63 -17.42
CA ALA A 254 0.70 -15.67 -18.19
C ALA A 254 1.28 -16.78 -17.29
N GLU A 255 1.86 -16.42 -16.15
CA GLU A 255 2.34 -17.40 -15.16
C GLU A 255 1.18 -18.20 -14.57
N TRP A 256 0.07 -17.54 -14.21
CA TRP A 256 -1.13 -18.22 -13.71
C TRP A 256 -1.73 -19.19 -14.73
N GLU A 257 -1.77 -18.80 -16.02
CA GLU A 257 -2.24 -19.68 -17.10
C GLU A 257 -1.26 -20.85 -17.37
N ALA A 258 0.00 -20.74 -16.96
CA ALA A 258 1.03 -21.76 -17.14
C ALA A 258 1.05 -22.85 -16.04
N GLY A 259 0.59 -22.54 -14.82
CA GLY A 259 0.44 -23.49 -13.70
C GLY A 259 1.34 -23.19 -12.51
#